data_AF-A0A2G5UQC4-F1
#
_entry.id   AF-A0A2G5UQC4-F1
#
_cell.length_a   1.000
_cell.length_b   1.000
_cell.length_c   1.000
_cell.angle_alpha   90.00
_cell.angle_beta   90.00
_cell.angle_gamma   90.00
#
_symmetry.space_group_name_H-M   'P 1'
#
loop_
_entity.id
_entity.type
_entity.pdbx_description
1 polymer ?
#
loop_
_entity_poly.entity_id
_entity_poly.type
_entity_poly.pdbx_seq_one_letter_code
_entity_poly.pdbx_strand_id
1 'polypeptide(L)'
;MEVEKQQNEERLQLEIRQKERGIEELRAALSIMSTEKESIQIDNRHLREQIASIPEAPPTPSVPESPLEGPTHHRFALLGFQKIKDSLYRKKQLKQAKEMIEKMKSCTDLVEIHQIADYEYYQFEWNLLKYTKEVELNIQRIKETCDVSTVTPLPVSPEFSQRFMNLYWRIINNQPIASSEIEVSDSECFICTEEMTSDQKTLQCEECRKTTHFECASQWLKIHRSCPHCRREMLDPEEFPNLSH
;
A
#
# COMPACT_ATOMS: atom_id res chain seq x y z
N MET A 1 8.55 20.59 50.33
CA MET A 1 9.51 21.21 49.39
C MET A 1 10.83 20.45 49.27
N GLU A 2 11.72 20.41 50.28
CA GLU A 2 13.00 19.67 50.17
C GLU A 2 12.79 18.15 49.98
N VAL A 3 11.89 17.56 50.76
CA VAL A 3 11.59 16.12 50.73
C VAL A 3 10.92 15.69 49.42
N GLU A 4 10.00 16.49 48.89
CA GLU A 4 9.35 16.22 47.59
C GLU A 4 10.32 16.32 46.44
N LYS A 5 11.27 17.27 46.50
CA LYS A 5 12.33 17.41 45.50
C LYS A 5 13.22 16.16 45.49
N GLN A 6 13.60 15.68 46.68
CA GLN A 6 14.42 14.48 46.84
C GLN A 6 13.70 13.22 46.34
N GLN A 7 12.42 13.06 46.66
CA GLN A 7 11.60 11.96 46.15
C GLN A 7 11.41 11.99 44.62
N ASN A 8 11.24 13.18 44.03
CA ASN A 8 11.19 13.33 42.58
C ASN A 8 12.52 12.96 41.91
N GLU A 9 13.65 13.34 42.52
CA GLU A 9 14.99 13.05 42.01
C GLU A 9 15.29 11.55 42.03
N GLU A 10 14.91 10.86 43.11
CA GLU A 10 14.99 9.40 43.22
C GLU A 10 14.11 8.67 42.18
N ARG A 11 12.89 9.18 41.93
CA ARG A 11 12.00 8.63 40.91
C ARG A 11 12.61 8.77 39.51
N LEU A 12 13.16 9.94 39.20
CA LEU A 12 13.78 10.23 37.91
C LEU A 12 15.03 9.36 37.69
N GLN A 13 15.84 9.18 38.73
CA GLN A 13 17.01 8.29 38.71
C GLN A 13 16.64 6.82 38.48
N LEU A 14 15.51 6.36 39.01
CA LEU A 14 15.01 5.01 38.75
C LEU A 14 14.55 4.86 37.30
N GLU A 15 13.86 5.86 36.77
CA GLU A 15 13.37 5.86 35.38
C GLU A 15 14.51 5.89 34.37
N ILE A 16 15.57 6.69 34.63
CA ILE A 16 16.80 6.71 33.82
C ILE A 16 17.45 5.33 33.79
N ARG A 17 17.64 4.69 34.95
CA ARG A 17 18.23 3.34 35.03
C ARG A 17 17.41 2.28 34.30
N GLN A 18 16.08 2.40 34.30
CA GLN A 18 15.21 1.50 33.53
C GLN A 18 15.36 1.75 32.02
N LYS A 19 15.41 3.01 31.58
CA LYS A 19 15.61 3.35 30.17
C LYS A 19 16.99 2.93 29.66
N GLU A 20 18.05 3.12 30.45
CA GLU A 20 19.40 2.66 30.11
C GLU A 20 19.45 1.15 29.90
N ARG A 21 18.79 0.38 30.78
CA ARG A 21 18.66 -1.08 30.62
C ARG A 21 17.94 -1.46 29.32
N GLY A 22 16.83 -0.80 29.01
CA GLY A 22 16.10 -1.03 27.77
C GLY A 22 16.91 -0.69 26.51
N ILE A 23 17.74 0.36 26.57
CA ILE A 23 18.66 0.71 25.48
C ILE A 23 19.72 -0.39 25.28
N GLU A 24 20.28 -0.93 26.37
CA GLU A 24 21.26 -2.02 26.29
C GLU A 24 20.66 -3.30 25.70
N GLU A 25 19.42 -3.64 26.09
CA GLU A 25 18.68 -4.77 25.54
C GLU A 25 18.40 -4.59 24.04
N LEU A 26 18.00 -3.39 23.62
CA LEU A 26 17.79 -3.06 22.20
C LEU A 26 19.08 -3.14 21.39
N ARG A 27 20.22 -2.67 21.94
CA ARG A 27 21.54 -2.82 21.31
C ARG A 27 21.93 -4.28 21.14
N ALA A 28 21.71 -5.10 22.16
CA ALA A 28 21.99 -6.54 22.08
C ALA A 28 21.14 -7.21 21.00
N ALA A 29 19.84 -6.90 20.93
CA ALA A 29 18.95 -7.41 19.90
C ALA A 29 19.39 -6.98 18.48
N LEU A 30 19.79 -5.71 18.30
CA LEU A 30 20.32 -5.21 17.02
C LEU A 30 21.60 -5.92 16.61
N SER A 31 22.49 -6.21 17.56
CA SER A 31 23.71 -6.96 17.27
C SER A 31 23.41 -8.38 16.79
N ILE A 32 22.47 -9.07 17.44
CA ILE A 32 22.04 -10.42 17.04
C ILE A 32 21.45 -10.38 15.63
N MET A 33 20.52 -9.46 15.37
CA MET A 33 19.92 -9.30 14.05
C MET A 33 20.94 -8.97 12.96
N SER A 34 21.98 -8.18 13.27
CA SER A 34 23.06 -7.90 12.31
C SER A 34 23.81 -9.17 11.93
N THR A 35 24.13 -10.02 12.92
CA THR A 35 24.82 -11.30 12.65
C THR A 35 23.96 -12.26 11.85
N GLU A 36 22.65 -12.34 12.12
CA GLU A 36 21.72 -13.16 11.33
C GLU A 36 21.62 -12.66 9.88
N LYS A 37 21.56 -11.34 9.69
CA LYS A 37 21.55 -10.73 8.36
C LYS A 37 22.80 -11.10 7.56
N GLU A 38 23.97 -11.05 8.18
CA GLU A 38 25.23 -11.44 7.55
C GLU A 38 25.23 -12.93 7.16
N SER A 39 24.73 -13.81 8.03
CA SER A 39 24.56 -15.23 7.73
C SER A 39 23.65 -15.47 6.51
N ILE A 40 22.48 -14.82 6.48
CA ILE A 40 21.53 -14.94 5.37
C ILE A 40 22.13 -14.43 4.05
N GLN A 41 22.95 -13.38 4.11
CA GLN A 41 23.64 -12.84 2.94
C GLN A 41 24.68 -13.81 2.38
N ILE A 42 25.40 -14.52 3.26
CA ILE A 42 26.35 -15.57 2.87
C ILE A 42 25.60 -16.73 2.21
N ASP A 43 24.52 -17.20 2.81
CA ASP A 43 23.70 -18.28 2.25
C ASP A 43 23.14 -17.92 0.87
N ASN A 44 22.67 -16.68 0.71
CA ASN A 44 22.20 -16.19 -0.59
C ASN A 44 23.31 -16.18 -1.65
N ARG A 45 24.53 -15.79 -1.28
CA ARG A 45 25.67 -15.81 -2.19
C ARG A 45 25.98 -17.24 -2.62
N HIS A 46 26.05 -18.16 -1.67
CA HIS A 46 26.31 -19.56 -1.95
C HIS A 46 25.24 -20.19 -2.86
N LEU A 47 23.96 -19.90 -2.63
CA LEU A 47 22.88 -20.36 -3.51
C LEU A 47 23.00 -19.80 -4.93
N ARG A 48 23.40 -18.53 -5.08
CA ARG A 48 23.64 -17.92 -6.40
C ARG A 48 24.81 -18.58 -7.12
N GLU A 49 25.89 -18.90 -6.41
CA GLU A 49 27.04 -19.62 -6.96
C GLU A 49 26.68 -21.04 -7.38
N GLN A 50 25.83 -21.73 -6.59
CA GLN A 50 25.29 -23.04 -6.95
C GLN A 50 24.45 -22.96 -8.22
N ILE A 51 23.55 -21.97 -8.34
CA ILE A 51 22.74 -21.76 -9.54
C ILE A 51 23.63 -21.48 -10.75
N ALA A 52 24.67 -20.67 -10.61
CA ALA A 52 25.61 -20.36 -11.69
C ALA A 52 26.51 -21.54 -12.10
N SER A 53 26.70 -22.52 -11.22
CA SER A 53 27.50 -23.73 -11.48
C SER A 53 26.69 -24.88 -12.10
N ILE A 54 25.36 -24.74 -12.21
CA ILE A 54 24.53 -25.66 -12.98
C ILE A 54 24.85 -25.44 -14.46
N PRO A 55 25.33 -26.45 -15.20
CA PRO A 55 25.61 -26.29 -16.62
C PRO A 55 24.33 -25.87 -17.36
N GLU A 56 24.38 -24.80 -18.15
CA GLU A 56 23.30 -24.51 -19.10
C GLU A 56 23.12 -25.75 -19.98
N ALA A 57 21.87 -26.24 -20.03
CA ALA A 57 21.54 -27.35 -20.89
C ALA A 57 21.90 -26.99 -22.34
N PRO A 58 22.43 -27.95 -23.13
CA PRO A 58 22.80 -27.69 -24.52
C PRO A 58 21.63 -27.06 -25.28
N PRO A 59 21.89 -26.12 -26.21
CA PRO A 59 20.85 -25.50 -27.00
C PRO A 59 20.03 -26.60 -27.67
N THR A 60 18.77 -26.69 -27.28
CA THR A 60 17.86 -27.69 -27.81
C THR A 60 17.70 -27.40 -29.31
N PRO A 61 17.80 -28.40 -30.20
CA PRO A 61 17.56 -28.17 -31.61
C PRO A 61 16.18 -27.55 -31.79
N SER A 62 16.08 -26.57 -32.68
CA SER A 62 14.86 -25.86 -33.04
C SER A 62 13.80 -26.84 -33.57
N VAL A 63 13.04 -27.42 -32.65
CA VAL A 63 11.78 -28.10 -32.94
C VAL A 63 10.71 -27.01 -33.09
N PRO A 64 9.82 -27.09 -34.09
CA PRO A 64 8.76 -26.11 -34.29
C PRO A 64 7.97 -25.93 -32.99
N GLU A 65 7.69 -24.69 -32.62
CA GLU A 65 6.81 -24.32 -31.51
C GLU A 65 5.45 -25.03 -31.67
N SER A 66 5.34 -26.19 -31.02
CA SER A 66 4.07 -26.76 -30.61
C SER A 66 3.84 -26.25 -29.19
N PRO A 67 2.69 -25.64 -28.87
CA PRO A 67 2.45 -25.02 -27.58
C PRO A 67 2.54 -26.08 -26.48
N LEU A 68 3.57 -25.98 -25.64
CA LEU A 68 3.66 -26.74 -24.39
C LEU A 68 2.70 -26.12 -23.36
N GLU A 69 1.40 -26.17 -23.64
CA GLU A 69 0.33 -25.96 -22.67
C GLU A 69 0.26 -27.18 -21.75
N GLY A 70 1.17 -27.21 -20.76
CA GLY A 70 1.29 -28.31 -19.82
C GLY A 70 0.27 -28.22 -18.66
N PRO A 71 -0.25 -29.37 -18.15
CA PRO A 71 -1.11 -29.45 -16.97
C PRO A 71 -0.49 -28.95 -15.65
N THR A 72 0.76 -28.50 -15.67
CA THR A 72 1.50 -28.01 -14.50
C THR A 72 1.35 -26.51 -14.27
N HIS A 73 1.16 -25.70 -15.32
CA HIS A 73 1.14 -24.23 -15.20
C HIS A 73 -0.04 -23.72 -14.37
N HIS A 74 -1.26 -24.24 -14.63
CA HIS A 74 -2.44 -23.88 -13.86
C HIS A 74 -2.35 -24.31 -12.39
N ARG A 75 -1.64 -25.41 -12.09
CA ARG A 75 -1.43 -25.87 -10.70
C ARG A 75 -0.55 -24.90 -9.91
N PHE A 76 0.49 -24.35 -10.53
CA PHE A 76 1.35 -23.35 -9.89
C PHE A 76 0.62 -22.03 -9.66
N ALA A 77 -0.14 -21.56 -10.66
CA ALA A 77 -0.97 -20.37 -10.52
C ALA A 77 -2.02 -20.54 -9.40
N LEU A 78 -2.71 -21.67 -9.39
CA LEU A 78 -3.68 -22.03 -8.36
C LEU A 78 -3.06 -22.05 -6.96
N LEU A 79 -1.88 -22.64 -6.82
CA LEU A 79 -1.14 -22.66 -5.54
C LEU A 79 -0.77 -21.24 -5.10
N GLY A 80 -0.35 -20.38 -6.02
CA GLY A 80 -0.05 -18.97 -5.76
C GLY A 80 -1.25 -18.23 -5.17
N PHE A 81 -2.40 -18.28 -5.83
CA PHE A 81 -3.61 -17.63 -5.32
C PHE A 81 -4.12 -18.26 -4.01
N GLN A 82 -3.99 -19.58 -3.83
CA GLN A 82 -4.34 -20.24 -2.56
C GLN A 82 -3.49 -19.72 -1.40
N LYS A 83 -2.17 -19.56 -1.59
CA LYS A 83 -1.30 -18.96 -0.57
C LYS A 83 -1.74 -17.54 -0.21
N ILE A 84 -2.11 -16.73 -1.20
CA ILE A 84 -2.66 -15.38 -0.97
C ILE A 84 -3.93 -15.49 -0.14
N LYS A 85 -4.93 -16.28 -0.56
CA LYS A 85 -6.19 -16.46 0.17
C LYS A 85 -5.97 -16.90 1.63
N ASP A 86 -5.08 -17.86 1.86
CA ASP A 86 -4.79 -18.39 3.20
C ASP A 86 -4.12 -17.33 4.09
N SER A 87 -3.32 -16.44 3.51
CA SER A 87 -2.74 -15.29 4.22
C SER A 87 -3.81 -14.28 4.66
N LEU A 88 -4.85 -14.07 3.85
CA LEU A 88 -5.96 -13.14 4.11
C LEU A 88 -6.98 -13.69 5.10
N TYR A 89 -7.19 -15.02 5.13
CA TYR A 89 -8.20 -15.70 5.96
C TYR A 89 -8.11 -15.33 7.45
N ARG A 90 -6.89 -15.11 7.96
CA ARG A 90 -6.66 -14.76 9.38
C ARG A 90 -7.02 -13.33 9.74
N LYS A 91 -7.44 -12.48 8.79
CA LYS A 91 -7.78 -11.07 8.99
C LYS A 91 -6.71 -10.27 9.76
N LYS A 92 -5.44 -10.70 9.69
CA LYS A 92 -4.32 -10.09 10.42
C LYS A 92 -4.16 -8.63 10.03
N GLN A 93 -4.22 -8.34 8.73
CA GLN A 93 -4.13 -7.00 8.18
C GLN A 93 -5.25 -6.09 8.70
N LEU A 94 -6.51 -6.56 8.69
CA LEU A 94 -7.65 -5.78 9.19
C LEU A 94 -7.51 -5.45 10.69
N LYS A 95 -7.03 -6.43 11.48
CA LYS A 95 -6.75 -6.22 12.90
C LYS A 95 -5.63 -5.19 13.11
N GLN A 96 -4.53 -5.31 12.39
CA GLN A 96 -3.41 -4.36 12.45
C GLN A 96 -3.83 -2.95 12.02
N ALA A 97 -4.58 -2.84 10.92
CA ALA A 97 -5.15 -1.58 10.45
C ALA A 97 -5.98 -0.93 11.56
N LYS A 98 -6.92 -1.68 12.16
CA LYS A 98 -7.74 -1.17 13.26
C LYS A 98 -6.91 -0.72 14.46
N GLU A 99 -5.91 -1.49 14.86
CA GLU A 99 -5.01 -1.11 15.97
C GLU A 99 -4.26 0.20 15.68
N MET A 100 -3.83 0.44 14.44
CA MET A 100 -3.20 1.70 14.04
C MET A 100 -4.18 2.88 14.17
N ILE A 101 -5.42 2.73 13.70
CA ILE A 101 -6.47 3.75 13.80
C ILE A 101 -6.76 4.12 15.26
N GLU A 102 -7.02 3.11 16.10
CA GLU A 102 -7.31 3.33 17.52
C GLU A 102 -6.14 3.97 18.25
N LYS A 103 -4.90 3.56 17.92
CA LYS A 103 -3.71 4.16 18.50
C LYS A 103 -3.58 5.63 18.11
N MET A 104 -3.77 5.97 16.84
CA MET A 104 -3.74 7.35 16.35
C MET A 104 -4.80 8.22 17.05
N LYS A 105 -6.04 7.73 17.11
CA LYS A 105 -7.15 8.39 17.80
C LYS A 105 -6.90 8.59 19.30
N SER A 106 -6.20 7.66 19.95
CA SER A 106 -5.84 7.80 21.37
C SER A 106 -4.78 8.86 21.66
N CYS A 107 -4.04 9.32 20.64
CA CYS A 107 -2.95 10.28 20.79
C CYS A 107 -3.38 11.73 20.52
N THR A 108 -4.61 11.99 20.07
CA THR A 108 -5.09 13.32 19.72
C THR A 108 -6.60 13.42 19.79
N ASP A 109 -7.12 14.56 20.24
CA ASP A 109 -8.57 14.85 20.29
C ASP A 109 -9.05 15.67 19.08
N LEU A 110 -8.20 15.88 18.06
CA LEU A 110 -8.55 16.62 16.86
C LEU A 110 -9.54 15.83 16.00
N VAL A 111 -10.73 16.40 15.79
CA VAL A 111 -11.86 15.76 15.09
C VAL A 111 -11.49 15.44 13.63
N GLU A 112 -10.78 16.33 12.96
CA GLU A 112 -10.35 16.17 11.58
C GLU A 112 -9.43 14.95 11.43
N ILE A 113 -8.54 14.72 12.40
CA ILE A 113 -7.65 13.57 12.41
C ILE A 113 -8.44 12.27 12.59
N HIS A 114 -9.46 12.29 13.44
CA HIS A 114 -10.36 11.14 13.64
C HIS A 114 -11.12 10.81 12.36
N GLN A 115 -11.61 11.83 11.65
CA GLN A 115 -12.29 11.66 10.37
C GLN A 115 -11.37 11.09 9.29
N ILE A 116 -10.12 11.58 9.20
CA ILE A 116 -9.11 11.03 8.28
C ILE A 116 -8.86 9.55 8.60
N ALA A 117 -8.68 9.22 9.88
CA ALA A 117 -8.43 7.85 10.30
C ALA A 117 -9.61 6.91 9.97
N ASP A 118 -10.85 7.34 10.23
CA ASP A 118 -12.05 6.56 9.91
C ASP A 118 -12.22 6.35 8.41
N TYR A 119 -11.96 7.39 7.61
CA TYR A 119 -12.03 7.32 6.15
C TYR A 119 -11.00 6.33 5.58
N GLU A 120 -9.75 6.41 6.03
CA GLU A 120 -8.67 5.54 5.61
C GLU A 120 -8.92 4.08 6.00
N TYR A 121 -9.49 3.85 7.19
CA TYR A 121 -9.91 2.51 7.60
C TYR A 121 -10.99 1.93 6.69
N TYR A 122 -12.00 2.75 6.36
CA TYR A 122 -13.07 2.35 5.45
C TYR A 122 -12.53 2.00 4.06
N GLN A 123 -11.65 2.84 3.51
CA GLN A 123 -11.00 2.57 2.22
C GLN A 123 -10.16 1.30 2.26
N PHE A 124 -9.37 1.11 3.31
CA PHE A 124 -8.57 -0.10 3.50
C PHE A 124 -9.44 -1.36 3.56
N GLU A 125 -10.54 -1.33 4.33
CA GLU A 125 -11.48 -2.45 4.44
C GLU A 125 -12.12 -2.78 3.09
N TRP A 126 -12.56 -1.76 2.36
CA TRP A 126 -13.16 -1.92 1.03
C TRP A 126 -12.16 -2.49 0.01
N ASN A 127 -10.94 -1.96 -0.02
CA ASN A 127 -9.88 -2.42 -0.91
C ASN A 127 -9.46 -3.86 -0.58
N LEU A 128 -9.41 -4.21 0.70
CA LEU A 128 -9.14 -5.59 1.14
C LEU A 128 -10.26 -6.54 0.71
N LEU A 129 -11.52 -6.12 0.78
CA LEU A 129 -12.65 -6.91 0.31
C LEU A 129 -12.56 -7.13 -1.21
N LYS A 130 -12.32 -6.07 -1.99
CA LYS A 130 -12.16 -6.15 -3.46
C LYS A 130 -11.01 -7.09 -3.84
N TYR A 131 -9.85 -6.93 -3.19
CA TYR A 131 -8.68 -7.77 -3.41
C TYR A 131 -8.96 -9.25 -3.10
N THR A 132 -9.55 -9.52 -1.92
CA THR A 132 -9.91 -10.90 -1.51
C THR A 132 -10.87 -11.53 -2.50
N LYS A 133 -11.88 -10.76 -2.95
CA LYS A 133 -12.87 -11.24 -3.91
C LYS A 133 -12.23 -11.61 -5.24
N GLU A 134 -11.31 -10.79 -5.75
CA GLU A 134 -10.63 -11.06 -7.01
C GLU A 134 -9.74 -12.32 -6.94
N VAL A 135 -9.04 -12.50 -5.82
CA VAL A 135 -8.26 -13.72 -5.56
C VAL A 135 -9.16 -14.96 -5.59
N GLU A 136 -10.32 -14.92 -4.94
CA GLU A 136 -11.28 -16.03 -4.94
C GLU A 136 -11.84 -16.34 -6.33
N LEU A 137 -12.17 -15.30 -7.11
CA LEU A 137 -12.65 -15.45 -8.49
C LEU A 137 -11.57 -16.02 -9.41
N ASN A 138 -10.31 -15.61 -9.26
CA ASN A 138 -9.18 -16.17 -10.02
C ASN A 138 -8.95 -17.65 -9.67
N ILE A 139 -9.03 -18.02 -8.39
CA ILE A 139 -8.97 -19.43 -7.95
C ILE A 139 -10.09 -20.24 -8.59
N GLN A 140 -11.32 -19.71 -8.58
CA GLN A 140 -12.48 -20.39 -9.14
C GLN A 140 -12.33 -20.61 -10.65
N ARG A 141 -11.95 -19.56 -11.39
CA ARG A 141 -11.70 -19.65 -12.84
C ARG A 141 -10.67 -20.70 -13.18
N ILE A 142 -9.51 -20.68 -12.54
CA ILE A 142 -8.46 -21.70 -12.79
C ILE A 142 -8.98 -23.12 -12.49
N LYS A 143 -9.77 -23.31 -11.43
CA LYS A 143 -10.32 -24.63 -11.08
C LYS A 143 -11.33 -25.14 -12.11
N GLU A 144 -12.13 -24.25 -12.67
CA GLU A 144 -13.20 -24.60 -13.62
C GLU A 144 -12.67 -24.79 -15.04
N THR A 145 -11.72 -23.95 -15.46
CA THR A 145 -11.22 -23.94 -16.84
C THR A 145 -9.91 -24.70 -17.03
N CYS A 146 -9.16 -24.93 -15.94
CA CYS A 146 -7.77 -25.39 -15.97
C CYS A 146 -6.85 -24.49 -16.83
N ASP A 147 -7.27 -23.25 -17.11
CA ASP A 147 -6.60 -22.32 -17.99
C ASP A 147 -6.28 -21.00 -17.26
N VAL A 148 -4.99 -20.67 -17.22
CA VAL A 148 -4.48 -19.47 -16.56
C VAL A 148 -4.78 -18.21 -17.38
N SER A 149 -5.01 -18.31 -18.69
CA SER A 149 -5.33 -17.14 -19.54
C SER A 149 -6.63 -16.45 -19.13
N THR A 150 -7.51 -17.18 -18.43
CA THR A 150 -8.81 -16.70 -17.95
C THR A 150 -8.73 -15.82 -16.70
N VAL A 151 -7.56 -15.75 -16.04
CA VAL A 151 -7.37 -14.92 -14.84
C VAL A 151 -7.33 -13.44 -15.20
N THR A 152 -7.72 -12.60 -14.25
CA THR A 152 -7.68 -11.14 -14.34
C THR A 152 -6.58 -10.63 -13.41
N PRO A 153 -5.96 -9.50 -13.74
CA PRO A 153 -5.00 -8.85 -12.85
C PRO A 153 -5.63 -8.59 -11.48
N LEU A 154 -4.87 -8.87 -10.42
CA LEU A 154 -5.30 -8.49 -9.08
C LEU A 154 -5.30 -6.96 -8.96
N PRO A 155 -6.24 -6.38 -8.20
CA PRO A 155 -6.16 -4.97 -7.83
C PRO A 155 -4.93 -4.73 -6.95
N VAL A 156 -4.58 -3.46 -6.76
CA VAL A 156 -3.50 -3.06 -5.87
C VAL A 156 -3.75 -3.66 -4.48
N SER A 157 -2.67 -4.13 -3.84
CA SER A 157 -2.76 -4.65 -2.47
C SER A 157 -3.29 -3.55 -1.54
N PRO A 158 -4.23 -3.85 -0.64
CA PRO A 158 -4.76 -2.86 0.28
C PRO A 158 -3.65 -2.29 1.17
N GLU A 159 -3.56 -0.97 1.19
CA GLU A 159 -2.63 -0.18 1.99
C GLU A 159 -3.30 1.14 2.40
N PHE A 160 -2.77 1.78 3.45
CA PHE A 160 -3.18 3.15 3.80
C PHE A 160 -2.49 4.15 2.88
N SER A 161 -3.12 5.31 2.66
CA SER A 161 -2.51 6.37 1.86
C SER A 161 -1.19 6.85 2.48
N GLN A 162 -0.31 7.40 1.63
CA GLN A 162 0.94 7.99 2.11
C GLN A 162 0.66 9.19 3.03
N ARG A 163 -0.40 9.96 2.74
CA ARG A 163 -0.87 11.06 3.58
C ARG A 163 -1.20 10.59 4.98
N PHE A 164 -1.99 9.52 5.10
CA PHE A 164 -2.31 8.92 6.39
C PHE A 164 -1.06 8.44 7.12
N MET A 165 -0.17 7.71 6.44
CA MET A 165 1.04 7.17 7.07
C MET A 165 1.97 8.27 7.61
N ASN A 166 2.10 9.38 6.87
CA ASN A 166 2.86 10.55 7.32
C ASN A 166 2.23 11.20 8.56
N LEU A 167 0.91 11.41 8.54
CA LEU A 167 0.16 11.97 9.68
C LEU A 167 0.27 11.05 10.91
N TYR A 168 0.03 9.75 10.74
CA TYR A 168 0.16 8.74 11.78
C TYR A 168 1.53 8.82 12.45
N TRP A 169 2.61 8.80 11.66
CA TRP A 169 3.95 8.81 12.22
C TRP A 169 4.25 10.09 13.02
N ARG A 170 3.77 11.25 12.57
CA ARG A 170 3.94 12.51 13.30
C ARG A 170 3.20 12.50 14.63
N ILE A 171 1.94 12.06 14.62
CA ILE A 171 1.09 11.99 15.81
C ILE A 171 1.71 11.05 16.85
N ILE A 172 2.11 9.84 16.45
CA ILE A 172 2.68 8.85 17.38
C ILE A 172 4.01 9.33 17.98
N ASN A 173 4.75 10.20 17.28
CA ASN A 173 6.02 10.75 17.74
C ASN A 173 5.90 12.16 18.36
N ASN A 174 4.69 12.66 18.63
CA ASN A 174 4.44 14.01 19.14
C ASN A 174 5.12 15.12 18.33
N GLN A 175 5.18 14.97 17.00
CA GLN A 175 5.70 15.99 16.11
C GLN A 175 4.62 17.04 15.79
N PRO A 176 5.00 18.31 15.57
CA PRO A 176 4.05 19.34 15.17
C PRO A 176 3.38 18.93 13.85
N ILE A 177 2.10 19.25 13.66
CA ILE A 177 1.33 18.99 12.44
C ILE A 177 0.99 20.35 11.83
N ALA A 178 1.26 20.55 10.54
CA ALA A 178 0.87 21.77 9.86
C ALA A 178 -0.61 21.71 9.45
N SER A 179 -1.33 22.83 9.50
CA SER A 179 -2.75 22.86 9.11
C SER A 179 -2.99 22.33 7.69
N SER A 180 -2.05 22.60 6.77
CA SER A 180 -2.10 22.12 5.38
C SER A 180 -2.09 20.59 5.24
N GLU A 181 -1.66 19.84 6.26
CA GLU A 181 -1.64 18.37 6.23
C GLU A 181 -2.96 17.76 6.73
N ILE A 182 -3.69 18.54 7.53
CA ILE A 182 -5.02 18.17 8.05
C ILE A 182 -6.10 18.60 7.06
N GLU A 183 -5.85 19.67 6.29
CA GLU A 183 -6.75 20.12 5.23
C GLU A 183 -7.11 18.97 4.27
N VAL A 184 -8.40 18.82 4.04
CA VAL A 184 -8.95 17.87 3.06
C VAL A 184 -8.69 18.48 1.69
N SER A 185 -7.52 18.21 1.12
CA SER A 185 -7.24 18.54 -0.26
C SER A 185 -8.12 17.68 -1.17
N ASP A 186 -8.58 18.24 -2.29
CA ASP A 186 -9.13 17.48 -3.42
C ASP A 186 -7.99 16.74 -4.17
N SER A 187 -7.13 16.06 -3.41
CA SER A 187 -6.03 15.26 -3.92
C SER A 187 -6.50 13.89 -4.38
N GLU A 188 -7.74 13.49 -4.12
CA GLU A 188 -8.31 12.25 -4.66
C GLU A 188 -9.05 12.52 -5.97
N CYS A 189 -8.82 11.64 -6.95
CA CYS A 189 -9.50 11.71 -8.22
C CYS A 189 -11.00 11.45 -8.04
N PHE A 190 -11.85 12.39 -8.43
CA PHE A 190 -13.30 12.28 -8.28
C PHE A 190 -13.93 11.07 -9.01
N ILE A 191 -13.22 10.46 -9.96
CA ILE A 191 -13.72 9.32 -10.75
C ILE A 191 -13.32 7.99 -10.12
N CYS A 192 -12.03 7.77 -9.86
CA CYS A 192 -11.53 6.48 -9.34
C CYS A 192 -11.33 6.47 -7.82
N THR A 193 -11.46 7.61 -7.14
CA THR A 193 -11.26 7.79 -5.70
C THR A 193 -9.85 7.45 -5.20
N GLU A 194 -8.88 7.35 -6.11
CA GLU A 194 -7.47 7.15 -5.79
C GLU A 194 -6.75 8.49 -5.60
N GLU A 195 -5.75 8.53 -4.73
CA GLU A 195 -4.89 9.70 -4.49
C GLU A 195 -4.10 10.06 -5.75
N MET A 196 -4.12 11.34 -6.12
CA MET A 196 -3.38 11.93 -7.22
C MET A 196 -2.04 12.44 -6.70
N THR A 197 -0.95 11.86 -7.20
CA THR A 197 0.41 12.28 -6.87
C THR A 197 0.87 13.41 -7.80
N SER A 198 1.87 14.19 -7.38
CA SER A 198 2.34 15.37 -8.14
C SER A 198 2.96 15.05 -9.49
N ASP A 199 3.39 13.80 -9.70
CA ASP A 199 3.97 13.29 -10.94
C ASP A 199 2.92 12.74 -11.92
N GLN A 200 1.68 12.52 -11.47
CA GLN A 200 0.59 12.06 -12.32
C GLN A 200 0.00 13.21 -13.13
N LYS A 201 -0.28 12.95 -14.41
CA LYS A 201 -1.00 13.90 -15.26
C LYS A 201 -2.43 14.02 -14.75
N THR A 202 -2.84 15.24 -14.42
CA THR A 202 -4.19 15.54 -13.93
C THR A 202 -4.93 16.47 -14.88
N LEU A 203 -6.26 16.43 -14.82
CA LEU A 203 -7.14 17.37 -15.49
C LEU A 203 -8.03 18.05 -14.44
N GLN A 204 -7.99 19.38 -14.42
CA GLN A 204 -8.80 20.21 -13.56
C GLN A 204 -9.94 20.84 -14.36
N CYS A 205 -11.16 20.78 -13.83
CA CYS A 205 -12.29 21.50 -14.41
C CYS A 205 -12.16 23.01 -14.18
N GLU A 206 -12.22 23.83 -15.23
CA GLU A 206 -12.12 25.29 -15.13
C GLU A 206 -13.22 25.91 -14.26
N GLU A 207 -14.38 25.25 -14.22
CA GLU A 207 -15.59 25.78 -13.61
C GLU A 207 -15.72 25.45 -12.11
N CYS A 208 -15.54 24.18 -11.73
CA CYS A 208 -15.66 23.75 -10.33
C CYS A 208 -14.31 23.47 -9.65
N ARG A 209 -13.20 23.60 -10.39
CA ARG A 209 -11.82 23.37 -9.92
C ARG A 209 -11.53 21.97 -9.37
N LYS A 210 -12.44 21.01 -9.55
CA LYS A 210 -12.20 19.60 -9.19
C LYS A 210 -11.19 19.00 -10.15
N THR A 211 -10.29 18.21 -9.58
CA THR A 211 -9.18 17.57 -10.27
C THR A 211 -9.41 16.07 -10.36
N THR A 212 -9.00 15.48 -11.47
CA THR A 212 -9.09 14.04 -11.76
C THR A 212 -7.79 13.58 -12.43
N HIS A 213 -7.46 12.29 -12.37
CA HIS A 213 -6.43 11.73 -13.25
C HIS A 213 -6.80 12.00 -14.70
N PHE A 214 -5.83 12.40 -15.51
CA PHE A 214 -6.05 12.71 -16.91
C PHE A 214 -6.69 11.54 -17.68
N GLU A 215 -6.22 10.31 -17.43
CA GLU A 215 -6.76 9.12 -18.07
C GLU A 215 -8.22 8.84 -17.68
N CYS A 216 -8.55 8.99 -16.40
CA CYS A 216 -9.94 8.88 -15.93
C CYS A 216 -10.85 9.91 -16.60
N ALA A 217 -10.38 11.16 -16.68
CA ALA A 217 -11.12 12.23 -17.32
C ALA A 217 -11.28 12.00 -18.82
N SER A 218 -10.22 11.59 -19.53
CA SER A 218 -10.26 11.30 -20.96
C SER A 218 -11.29 10.21 -21.29
N GLN A 219 -11.30 9.11 -20.53
CA GLN A 219 -12.29 8.04 -20.70
C GLN A 219 -13.72 8.53 -20.48
N TRP A 220 -13.96 9.35 -19.45
CA TRP A 220 -15.27 9.94 -19.17
C TRP A 220 -15.72 10.90 -20.27
N LEU A 221 -14.83 11.77 -20.74
CA LEU A 221 -15.13 12.84 -21.70
C LEU A 221 -15.47 12.32 -23.10
N LYS A 222 -14.90 11.17 -23.50
CA LYS A 222 -15.28 10.47 -24.73
C LYS A 222 -16.78 10.15 -24.81
N ILE A 223 -17.43 9.96 -23.65
CA ILE A 223 -18.85 9.59 -23.56
C ILE A 223 -19.71 10.81 -23.21
N HIS A 224 -19.32 11.58 -22.18
CA HIS A 224 -20.21 12.55 -21.55
C HIS A 224 -19.90 14.02 -21.85
N ARG A 225 -18.76 14.34 -22.50
CA ARG A 225 -18.31 15.71 -22.86
C ARG A 225 -18.59 16.78 -21.80
N SER A 226 -18.47 16.40 -20.52
CA SER A 226 -18.85 17.25 -19.39
C SER A 226 -18.07 16.83 -18.15
N CYS A 227 -17.88 17.77 -17.22
CA CYS A 227 -17.24 17.50 -15.95
C CYS A 227 -18.01 16.42 -15.15
N PRO A 228 -17.35 15.38 -14.63
CA PRO A 228 -18.01 14.32 -13.85
C PRO A 228 -18.66 14.85 -12.56
N HIS A 229 -18.15 15.96 -12.02
CA HIS A 229 -18.64 16.57 -10.79
C HIS A 229 -19.78 17.58 -11.04
N CYS A 230 -19.51 18.63 -11.81
CA CYS A 230 -20.46 19.75 -11.96
C CYS A 230 -21.31 19.67 -13.24
N ARG A 231 -21.05 18.70 -14.14
CA ARG A 231 -21.73 18.48 -15.43
C ARG A 231 -21.69 19.66 -16.40
N ARG A 232 -20.87 20.68 -16.16
CA ARG A 232 -20.58 21.74 -17.15
C ARG A 232 -19.75 21.16 -18.29
N GLU A 233 -19.87 21.75 -19.47
CA GLU A 233 -19.14 21.32 -20.66
C GLU A 233 -17.64 21.34 -20.40
N MET A 234 -16.98 20.25 -20.79
CA MET A 234 -15.55 20.06 -20.61
C MET A 234 -15.09 19.17 -21.77
N LEU A 235 -14.05 19.57 -22.47
CA LEU A 235 -13.50 18.84 -23.61
C LEU A 235 -12.14 18.25 -23.22
N ASP A 236 -11.80 17.11 -23.82
CA ASP A 236 -10.49 16.49 -23.63
C ASP A 236 -9.44 17.36 -24.35
N PRO A 237 -8.46 17.96 -23.65
CA PRO A 237 -7.49 18.84 -24.26
C PRO A 237 -6.49 18.11 -25.19
N GLU A 238 -6.40 16.77 -25.17
CA GLU A 238 -5.64 16.01 -26.18
C GLU A 238 -6.42 15.83 -27.48
N GLU A 239 -7.74 15.62 -27.40
CA GLU A 239 -8.60 15.53 -28.60
C GLU A 239 -8.91 16.92 -29.19
N PHE A 240 -8.99 17.94 -28.34
CA PHE A 240 -9.34 19.31 -28.70
C PHE A 240 -8.31 20.29 -28.12
N PRO A 241 -7.08 20.36 -28.68
CA PRO A 241 -6.08 21.30 -28.24
C PRO A 241 -6.55 22.75 -28.46
N ASN A 242 -6.22 23.62 -27.50
CA ASN A 242 -6.65 25.02 -27.56
C ASN A 242 -5.98 25.72 -28.76
N LEU A 243 -6.78 26.21 -29.71
CA LEU A 243 -6.30 26.79 -30.97
C LEU A 243 -5.96 28.29 -30.87
N SER A 244 -6.07 28.88 -29.68
CA SER A 244 -5.75 30.29 -29.46
C SER A 244 -4.23 30.48 -29.29
N HIS A 245 -3.54 30.75 -30.40
CA HIS A 245 -2.24 31.41 -30.43
C HIS A 245 -2.38 32.92 -30.38
#